data_AF-A0A561PCI4-F1
#
_entry.id   AF-A0A561PCI4-F1
#
_cell.length_a   1.000
_cell.length_b   1.000
_cell.length_c   1.000
_cell.angle_alpha   90.00
_cell.angle_beta   90.00
_cell.angle_gamma   90.00
#
_symmetry.space_group_name_H-M   'P 1'
#
loop_
_entity.id
_entity.type
_entity.pdbx_description
1 polymer ?
#
loop_
_entity_poly.entity_id
_entity_poly.type
_entity_poly.pdbx_seq_one_letter_code
_entity_poly.pdbx_strand_id
1 'polypeptide(L)' 'MLDLHRQRYPHTHDSALILRNFTDFSFADDEPDPICLQGKHWEFIRYEIAEMVAPYQ' A
#
# COMPACT_ATOMS: atom_id res chain seq x y z
N MET A 1 11.13 3.06 -3.95
CA MET A 1 10.08 2.94 -4.99
C MET A 1 9.62 4.30 -5.49
N LEU A 2 9.23 5.24 -4.61
CA LEU A 2 8.78 6.59 -5.00
C LEU A 2 9.75 7.31 -5.96
N ASP A 3 11.06 7.29 -5.68
CA ASP A 3 12.05 7.94 -6.55
C ASP A 3 12.17 7.28 -7.93
N LEU A 4 12.04 5.96 -7.99
CA LEU A 4 12.03 5.22 -9.26
C LEU A 4 10.75 5.53 -10.06
N HIS A 5 9.60 5.63 -9.38
CA HIS A 5 8.37 6.06 -10.01
C HIS A 5 8.49 7.50 -10.55
N ARG A 6 9.12 8.40 -9.80
CA ARG A 6 9.39 9.78 -10.24
C ARG A 6 10.30 9.83 -11.47
N GLN A 7 11.37 9.04 -11.48
CA GLN A 7 12.28 8.95 -12.62
C GLN A 7 11.58 8.44 -13.89
N ARG A 8 10.71 7.43 -13.75
CA ARG A 8 9.96 6.84 -14.87
C ARG A 8 8.78 7.71 -15.33
N TYR A 9 8.11 8.40 -14.41
CA TYR A 9 6.92 9.20 -14.67
C TYR A 9 7.06 10.63 -14.13
N PRO A 10 7.94 11.48 -14.69
CA PRO A 10 8.26 12.79 -14.11
C PRO A 10 7.08 13.75 -14.04
N HIS A 11 6.14 13.64 -14.99
CA HIS A 11 5.01 14.56 -15.11
C HIS A 11 3.74 14.11 -14.38
N THR A 12 3.63 12.82 -14.06
CA THR A 12 2.44 12.24 -13.43
C THR A 12 2.72 11.62 -12.06
N HIS A 13 3.95 11.75 -11.56
CA HIS A 13 4.30 11.31 -10.22
C HIS A 13 3.66 12.21 -9.16
N ASP A 14 2.82 11.59 -8.34
CA ASP A 14 2.25 12.18 -7.13
C ASP A 14 2.52 11.24 -5.96
N SER A 15 3.48 11.60 -5.11
CA SER A 15 3.85 10.78 -3.95
C SER A 15 2.72 10.66 -2.94
N ALA A 16 1.92 11.71 -2.75
CA ALA A 16 0.83 11.70 -1.78
C ALA A 16 -0.29 10.75 -2.23
N LEU A 17 -0.65 10.77 -3.52
CA LEU A 17 -1.60 9.83 -4.09
C LEU A 17 -1.09 8.38 -4.00
N ILE A 18 0.18 8.15 -4.33
CA ILE A 18 0.78 6.81 -4.25
C ILE A 18 0.73 6.29 -2.82
N LEU A 19 1.16 7.09 -1.84
CA LEU A 19 1.17 6.71 -0.43
C LEU A 19 -0.25 6.45 0.09
N ARG A 20 -1.21 7.30 -0.26
CA ARG A 20 -2.62 7.10 0.10
C ARG A 20 -3.14 5.75 -0.39
N ASN A 21 -2.83 5.39 -1.63
CA ASN A 21 -3.29 4.13 -2.23
C ASN A 21 -2.66 2.89 -1.59
N PHE A 22 -1.52 3.00 -0.89
CA PHE A 22 -0.98 1.87 -0.11
C PHE A 22 -1.76 1.60 1.19
N THR A 23 -2.44 2.62 1.72
CA THR A 23 -3.21 2.55 2.97
C THR A 23 -4.72 2.55 2.75
N ASP A 24 -5.17 2.69 1.51
CA ASP A 24 -6.58 2.61 1.13
C ASP A 24 -6.98 1.15 0.94
N PHE A 25 -7.53 0.57 2.00
CA PHE A 25 -7.99 -0.82 2.01
C PHE A 25 -9.47 -0.96 1.69
N SER A 26 -10.17 0.12 1.36
CA SER A 26 -11.64 0.11 1.17
C SER A 26 -12.12 -0.96 0.19
N PHE A 27 -11.40 -1.15 -0.91
CA PHE A 27 -11.71 -2.20 -1.87
C PHE A 27 -11.43 -3.61 -1.35
N ALA A 28 -10.32 -3.79 -0.62
CA ALA A 28 -9.89 -5.11 -0.15
C ALA A 28 -10.66 -5.58 1.09
N ASP A 29 -11.18 -4.66 1.90
CA ASP A 29 -11.98 -4.97 3.09
C ASP A 29 -13.35 -5.58 2.74
N ASP A 30 -13.86 -5.30 1.54
CA ASP A 30 -15.11 -5.87 1.02
C ASP A 30 -14.90 -7.20 0.25
N GLU A 31 -13.65 -7.59 0.02
CA GLU A 31 -13.27 -8.80 -0.71
C GLU A 31 -12.96 -9.96 0.25
N PRO A 32 -13.08 -11.23 -0.20
CA PRO A 32 -12.72 -12.37 0.62
C PRO A 32 -11.23 -12.32 1.01
N ASP A 33 -10.95 -12.66 2.28
CA ASP A 33 -9.58 -12.74 2.78
C ASP A 33 -8.71 -13.63 1.87
N PRO A 34 -7.55 -13.12 1.41
CA PRO A 34 -6.69 -13.89 0.54
C PRO A 34 -6.05 -15.06 1.30
N ILE A 35 -5.83 -16.18 0.59
CA ILE A 35 -5.00 -17.26 1.11
C ILE A 35 -3.56 -16.75 1.19
N CYS A 36 -3.14 -16.35 2.39
CA CYS A 36 -1.77 -15.94 2.64
C CYS A 36 -0.86 -17.17 2.74
N LEU A 37 0.09 -17.31 1.81
CA LEU A 37 1.09 -18.41 1.84
C LEU A 37 2.03 -18.36 3.05
N GLN A 38 2.06 -17.24 3.76
CA GLN A 38 2.81 -17.07 5.01
C GLN A 38 1.93 -17.30 6.26
N GLY A 39 0.67 -17.68 6.09
CA GLY A 39 -0.26 -17.97 7.19
C GLY A 39 -0.72 -16.73 7.97
N LYS A 40 -0.55 -15.51 7.44
CA LYS A 40 -1.01 -14.28 8.08
C LYS A 40 -2.48 -14.02 7.75
N HIS A 41 -3.23 -13.48 8.72
CA HIS A 41 -4.58 -12.95 8.50
C HIS A 41 -4.53 -11.55 7.87
N TRP A 42 -5.62 -11.16 7.22
CA TRP A 42 -5.72 -9.89 6.51
C TRP A 42 -5.45 -8.69 7.41
N GLU A 43 -5.91 -8.71 8.65
CA GLU A 43 -5.70 -7.64 9.63
C GLU A 43 -4.22 -7.37 9.91
N PHE A 44 -3.41 -8.43 10.03
CA PHE A 44 -1.97 -8.28 10.24
C PHE A 44 -1.27 -7.74 9.01
N ILE A 45 -1.68 -8.19 7.82
CA ILE A 45 -1.12 -7.71 6.54
C ILE A 45 -1.41 -6.21 6.39
N ARG A 46 -2.66 -5.78 6.63
CA ARG A 46 -3.04 -4.36 6.60
C ARG A 46 -2.23 -3.53 7.59
N TYR A 47 -2.11 -4.00 8.83
CA TYR A 47 -1.36 -3.32 9.88
C TYR A 47 0.11 -3.14 9.48
N GLU A 48 0.76 -4.19 8.99
CA GLU A 48 2.16 -4.13 8.55
C GLU A 48 2.35 -3.17 7.38
N ILE A 49 1.45 -3.17 6.39
CA ILE A 49 1.50 -2.22 5.28
C ILE A 49 1.37 -0.77 5.80
N ALA A 50 0.43 -0.51 6.70
CA ALA A 50 0.25 0.82 7.28
C ALA A 50 1.50 1.29 8.06
N GLU A 51 2.07 0.43 8.90
CA GLU A 51 3.31 0.72 9.63
C GLU A 51 4.50 0.97 8.70
N MET A 52 4.61 0.24 7.58
CA MET A 52 5.67 0.46 6.59
C MET A 52 5.53 1.80 5.86
N VAL A 53 4.30 2.30 5.71
CA VAL A 53 3.99 3.56 5.01
C VAL A 53 4.07 4.78 5.93
N ALA A 54 3.78 4.62 7.23
CA ALA A 54 3.75 5.70 8.21
C ALA A 54 4.97 6.65 8.20
N PRO A 55 6.23 6.20 8.02
CA PRO A 55 7.39 7.09 7.94
C PRO A 55 7.42 8.04 6.74
N TYR A 56 6.56 7.81 5.74
CA TYR A 56 6.50 8.58 4.50
C TYR A 56 5.30 9.55 4.44
N GLN A 57 4.41 9.50 5.44
CA GLN A 57 3.29 10.45 5.61
C GLN A 57 3.74 11.71 6.35
#